data_AF-A0A6I9XJV5-F1
#
_entry.id   AF-A0A6I9XJV5-F1
#
_cell.length_a   1.000
_cell.length_b   1.000
_cell.length_c   1.000
_cell.angle_alpha   90.00
_cell.angle_beta   90.00
_cell.angle_gamma   90.00
#
_symmetry.space_group_name_H-M   'P 1'
#
loop_
_entity.id
_entity.type
_entity.pdbx_description
1 polymer ?
#
loop_
_entity_poly.entity_id
_entity_poly.type
_entity_poly.pdbx_seq_one_letter_code
_entity_poly.pdbx_strand_id
1 'polypeptide(L)'
;MVNTLIPIIRSRCFTKGRVTFSDRGWRENKLRIQNGWLCHLAPEIIHQLSPETEEDKLPFSKNSDVFAFGTIWFELYAREWPFKTQPAEAIIWQVGRGMKPNLSQIGMGKEISDILLFCWAYEQEERPTFTKLMEMLEKLPKRNRRLSHPGHFWKSAEL
;
A
#
# COMPACT_ATOMS: atom_id res chain seq x y z
N MET A 1 8.12 12.74 -12.32
CA MET A 1 7.77 12.41 -10.93
C MET A 1 7.12 11.03 -10.78
N VAL A 2 6.36 10.52 -11.76
CA VAL A 2 5.76 9.17 -11.72
C VAL A 2 6.82 8.05 -11.86
N ASN A 3 7.85 8.25 -12.70
CA ASN A 3 8.93 7.29 -12.94
C ASN A 3 9.91 7.10 -11.78
N THR A 4 9.83 7.93 -10.73
CA THR A 4 10.72 7.84 -9.54
C THR A 4 10.04 7.20 -8.34
N LEU A 5 8.70 7.17 -8.29
CA LEU A 5 7.96 6.44 -7.27
C LEU A 5 7.92 4.94 -7.57
N ILE A 6 7.82 4.55 -8.84
CA ILE A 6 7.79 3.13 -9.25
C ILE A 6 9.04 2.37 -8.74
N PRO A 7 10.28 2.87 -8.88
CA PRO A 7 11.47 2.22 -8.31
C PRO A 7 11.59 2.36 -6.80
N ILE A 8 10.86 3.25 -6.12
CA ILE A 8 10.92 3.43 -4.66
C ILE A 8 9.84 2.60 -3.97
N ILE A 9 8.64 2.50 -4.52
CA ILE A 9 7.62 1.52 -4.13
C ILE A 9 8.17 0.12 -4.40
N ARG A 10 8.75 -0.08 -5.59
CA ARG A 10 9.51 -1.30 -5.87
C ARG A 10 10.69 -1.42 -4.92
N SER A 11 11.66 -0.52 -4.82
CA SER A 11 12.82 -0.69 -3.92
C SER A 11 12.45 -0.86 -2.44
N ARG A 12 11.47 -0.15 -1.88
CA ARG A 12 11.09 -0.27 -0.47
C ARG A 12 10.27 -1.53 -0.18
N CYS A 13 9.51 -2.05 -1.14
CA CYS A 13 8.83 -3.36 -1.06
C CYS A 13 9.63 -4.55 -1.64
N PHE A 14 10.62 -4.32 -2.52
CA PHE A 14 11.37 -5.30 -3.34
C PHE A 14 12.86 -5.37 -3.00
N THR A 15 13.49 -4.42 -2.29
CA THR A 15 14.88 -4.63 -1.82
C THR A 15 14.99 -5.72 -0.76
N LYS A 16 13.86 -6.24 -0.27
CA LYS A 16 13.83 -7.47 0.52
C LYS A 16 12.88 -8.54 0.01
N GLY A 17 11.86 -8.24 -0.79
CA GLY A 17 10.94 -9.25 -1.33
C GLY A 17 11.61 -10.11 -2.39
N ARG A 18 12.07 -11.30 -2.01
CA ARG A 18 12.43 -12.38 -2.93
C ARG A 18 11.42 -13.49 -2.73
N VAL A 19 10.56 -13.76 -3.70
CA VAL A 19 9.79 -15.01 -3.72
C VAL A 19 10.83 -16.12 -3.94
N THR A 20 11.19 -16.81 -2.86
CA THR A 20 12.18 -17.91 -2.93
C THR A 20 11.49 -19.24 -2.89
N PHE A 21 11.65 -20.01 -3.97
CA PHE A 21 11.35 -21.44 -3.99
C PHE A 21 12.53 -22.17 -3.35
N SER A 22 12.30 -22.86 -2.23
CA SER A 22 13.35 -23.66 -1.59
C SER A 22 13.35 -25.07 -2.17
N ASP A 23 14.21 -25.34 -3.13
CA ASP A 23 14.36 -26.65 -3.78
C ASP A 23 15.26 -27.61 -2.97
N ARG A 24 15.13 -27.62 -1.64
CA ARG A 24 15.88 -28.54 -0.77
C ARG A 24 14.95 -29.20 0.24
N GLY A 25 14.35 -30.31 -0.21
CA GLY A 25 13.78 -31.35 0.65
C GLY A 25 12.25 -31.36 0.72
N TRP A 26 11.63 -32.28 -0.03
CA TRP A 26 10.38 -33.03 0.25
C TRP A 26 9.20 -32.30 0.94
N ARG A 27 9.03 -30.99 0.68
CA ARG A 27 7.77 -30.24 0.79
C ARG A 27 7.73 -29.18 -0.32
N GLU A 28 7.72 -29.66 -1.55
CA GLU A 28 7.66 -28.85 -2.77
C GLU A 28 6.32 -28.10 -2.85
N ASN A 29 6.34 -26.86 -3.37
CA ASN A 29 5.21 -25.91 -3.54
C ASN A 29 4.87 -24.98 -2.36
N LYS A 30 5.85 -24.32 -1.74
CA LYS A 30 5.58 -23.18 -0.84
C LYS A 30 6.15 -21.86 -1.38
N LEU A 31 5.26 -20.94 -1.71
CA LEU A 31 5.59 -19.52 -1.94
C LEU A 31 6.07 -18.90 -0.62
N ARG A 32 7.33 -18.44 -0.58
CA ARG A 32 7.85 -17.67 0.56
C ARG A 32 7.57 -16.19 0.33
N ILE A 33 6.57 -15.67 1.02
CA ILE A 33 6.12 -14.29 0.90
C ILE A 33 6.51 -13.51 2.16
N GLN A 34 7.11 -12.32 1.98
CA GLN A 34 7.42 -11.46 3.12
C GLN A 34 6.18 -10.78 3.67
N ASN A 35 6.15 -10.64 5.00
CA ASN A 35 5.10 -9.91 5.70
C ASN A 35 5.02 -8.47 5.15
N GLY A 36 3.81 -8.02 4.83
CA GLY A 36 3.54 -6.70 4.26
C GLY A 36 3.56 -6.65 2.73
N TRP A 37 4.21 -7.58 2.01
CA TRP A 37 4.22 -7.53 0.55
C TRP A 37 2.83 -7.72 -0.08
N LEU A 38 2.06 -8.68 0.46
CA LEU A 38 0.74 -9.03 -0.07
C LEU A 38 -0.25 -7.88 -0.09
N CYS A 39 -0.20 -6.97 0.88
CA CYS A 39 -1.17 -5.88 0.96
C CYS A 39 -0.87 -4.73 -0.01
N HIS A 40 0.28 -4.74 -0.68
CA HIS A 40 0.58 -3.83 -1.79
C HIS A 40 0.14 -4.39 -3.14
N LEU A 41 -0.18 -5.69 -3.22
CA LEU A 41 -0.57 -6.32 -4.47
C LEU A 41 -2.06 -6.11 -4.73
N ALA A 42 -2.35 -5.71 -5.97
CA ALA A 42 -3.71 -5.57 -6.43
C ALA A 42 -4.38 -6.94 -6.64
N PRO A 43 -5.72 -7.03 -6.60
CA PRO A 43 -6.46 -8.29 -6.74
C PRO A 43 -6.08 -9.11 -7.98
N GLU A 44 -5.86 -8.45 -9.14
CA GLU A 44 -5.46 -9.10 -10.38
C GLU A 44 -4.09 -9.78 -10.30
N ILE A 45 -3.17 -9.26 -9.46
CA ILE A 45 -1.86 -9.86 -9.23
C ILE A 45 -2.00 -11.01 -8.23
N ILE A 46 -2.78 -10.81 -7.16
CA ILE A 46 -3.06 -11.84 -6.14
C ILE A 46 -3.63 -13.11 -6.78
N HIS A 47 -4.55 -12.98 -7.74
CA HIS A 47 -5.11 -14.13 -8.46
C HIS A 47 -4.11 -14.91 -9.32
N GLN A 48 -2.99 -14.29 -9.69
CA GLN A 48 -1.94 -14.90 -10.51
C GLN A 48 -0.73 -15.36 -9.70
N LEU A 49 -0.77 -15.18 -8.37
CA LEU A 49 0.24 -15.73 -7.48
C LEU A 49 0.13 -17.26 -7.46
N SER A 50 1.10 -17.92 -8.07
CA SER A 50 1.28 -19.37 -8.03
C SER A 50 2.74 -19.68 -7.68
N PRO A 51 3.01 -20.82 -7.03
CA PRO A 51 4.38 -21.29 -6.81
C PRO A 51 5.20 -21.52 -8.09
N GLU A 52 4.58 -21.44 -9.27
CA GLU A 52 5.27 -21.56 -10.56
C GLU A 52 5.44 -20.21 -11.27
N THR A 53 4.83 -19.14 -10.74
CA THR A 53 4.88 -17.81 -11.35
C THR A 53 6.17 -17.09 -10.98
N GLU A 54 7.01 -16.82 -11.98
CA GLU A 54 8.15 -15.90 -11.84
C GLU A 54 7.66 -14.45 -11.70
N GLU A 55 8.38 -13.64 -10.91
CA GLU A 55 8.01 -12.23 -10.68
C GLU A 55 7.88 -11.42 -11.99
N ASP A 56 8.72 -11.73 -12.98
CA ASP A 56 8.73 -11.07 -14.30
C ASP A 56 7.50 -11.40 -15.16
N LYS A 57 6.72 -12.43 -14.78
CA LYS A 57 5.51 -12.86 -15.49
C LYS A 57 4.22 -12.32 -14.87
N LEU A 58 4.29 -11.63 -13.73
CA LEU A 58 3.12 -11.04 -13.09
C LEU A 58 2.57 -9.85 -13.88
N PRO A 59 1.23 -9.64 -13.89
CA PRO A 59 0.54 -8.68 -14.73
C PRO A 59 0.63 -7.26 -14.16
N PHE A 60 1.83 -6.77 -13.86
CA PHE A 60 2.02 -5.43 -13.32
C PHE A 60 1.56 -4.37 -14.33
N SER A 61 0.72 -3.46 -13.85
CA SER A 61 0.14 -2.39 -14.65
C SER A 61 0.22 -1.05 -13.91
N LYS A 62 -0.02 0.05 -14.63
CA LYS A 62 -0.16 1.38 -14.00
C LYS A 62 -1.27 1.39 -12.94
N ASN A 63 -2.32 0.59 -13.12
CA ASN A 63 -3.43 0.48 -12.17
C ASN A 63 -3.04 -0.34 -10.94
N SER A 64 -2.14 -1.32 -11.07
CA SER A 64 -1.57 -2.01 -9.91
C SER A 64 -0.66 -1.09 -9.08
N ASP A 65 0.07 -0.16 -9.72
CA ASP A 65 0.88 0.84 -9.03
C ASP A 65 0.01 1.81 -8.22
N VAL A 66 -1.16 2.19 -8.74
CA VAL A 66 -2.14 3.02 -8.03
C VAL A 66 -2.68 2.29 -6.79
N PHE A 67 -2.93 0.99 -6.89
CA PHE A 67 -3.35 0.18 -5.73
C PHE A 67 -2.27 0.16 -4.66
N ALA A 68 -1.02 -0.11 -5.04
CA ALA A 68 0.12 -0.10 -4.12
C ALA A 68 0.33 1.27 -3.45
N PHE A 69 0.11 2.36 -4.21
CA PHE A 69 0.10 3.71 -3.66
C PHE A 69 -1.00 3.91 -2.61
N GLY A 70 -2.21 3.38 -2.84
CA GLY A 70 -3.29 3.38 -1.83
C GLY A 70 -2.84 2.73 -0.52
N THR A 71 -2.15 1.59 -0.58
CA THR A 71 -1.61 0.94 0.62
C THR A 71 -0.57 1.79 1.34
N ILE A 72 0.31 2.48 0.61
CA ILE A 72 1.26 3.44 1.21
C ILE A 72 0.52 4.63 1.82
N TRP A 73 -0.52 5.13 1.16
CA TRP A 73 -1.34 6.21 1.67
C TRP A 73 -2.00 5.84 3.01
N PHE A 74 -2.52 4.61 3.10
CA PHE A 74 -3.01 4.05 4.37
C PHE A 74 -1.90 3.98 5.42
N GLU A 75 -0.73 3.44 5.08
CA GLU A 75 0.41 3.31 6.01
C GLU A 75 0.86 4.67 6.55
N LEU A 76 0.90 5.70 5.70
CA LEU A 76 1.25 7.06 6.10
C LEU A 76 0.29 7.62 7.15
N TYR A 77 -1.00 7.30 7.04
CA TYR A 77 -2.03 7.79 7.96
C TYR A 77 -2.11 6.94 9.24
N ALA A 78 -2.16 5.62 9.11
CA ALA A 78 -2.30 4.68 10.22
C ALA A 78 -0.98 4.40 10.96
N ARG A 79 0.16 4.80 10.39
CA ARG A 79 1.53 4.43 10.84
C ARG A 79 1.79 2.92 10.85
N GLU A 80 0.94 2.17 10.16
CA GLU A 80 0.95 0.72 10.11
C GLU A 80 0.33 0.25 8.79
N TRP A 81 0.84 -0.86 8.23
CA TRP A 81 0.27 -1.45 7.01
C TRP A 81 -1.01 -2.22 7.32
N PRO A 82 -1.95 -2.30 6.36
CA PRO A 82 -3.21 -3.00 6.59
C PRO A 82 -2.97 -4.50 6.78
N PHE A 83 -3.85 -5.14 7.55
CA PHE A 83 -3.85 -6.60 7.80
C PHE A 83 -2.62 -7.17 8.54
N LYS A 84 -1.85 -6.34 9.27
CA LYS A 84 -0.63 -6.77 9.98
C LYS A 84 -0.79 -8.02 10.87
N THR A 85 -1.95 -8.19 11.50
CA THR A 85 -2.23 -9.29 12.43
C THR A 85 -2.73 -10.56 11.73
N GLN A 86 -2.91 -10.54 10.42
CA GLN A 86 -3.53 -11.63 9.67
C GLN A 86 -2.49 -12.49 8.95
N PRO A 87 -2.73 -13.82 8.84
CA PRO A 87 -1.86 -14.70 8.07
C PRO A 87 -1.94 -14.41 6.56
N ALA A 88 -0.90 -14.79 5.82
CA ALA A 88 -0.78 -14.53 4.39
C ALA A 88 -1.98 -15.03 3.57
N GLU A 89 -2.47 -16.23 3.89
CA GLU A 89 -3.60 -16.87 3.23
C GLU A 89 -4.90 -16.07 3.42
N ALA A 90 -5.11 -15.50 4.61
CA ALA A 90 -6.27 -14.66 4.89
C ALA A 90 -6.19 -13.34 4.09
N ILE A 91 -5.00 -12.76 3.95
CA ILE A 91 -4.78 -11.54 3.15
C ILE A 91 -5.04 -11.83 1.68
N ILE A 92 -4.49 -12.91 1.14
CA ILE A 92 -4.72 -13.36 -0.24
C ILE A 92 -6.22 -13.52 -0.50
N TRP A 93 -6.93 -14.20 0.39
CA TRP A 93 -8.37 -14.42 0.25
C TRP A 93 -9.17 -13.11 0.33
N GLN A 94 -8.89 -12.23 1.29
CA GLN A 94 -9.58 -10.94 1.43
C GLN A 94 -9.34 -10.03 0.22
N VAL A 95 -8.07 -9.83 -0.17
CA VAL A 95 -7.72 -8.96 -1.29
C VAL A 95 -8.25 -9.53 -2.60
N GLY A 96 -8.14 -10.84 -2.82
CA GLY A 96 -8.72 -11.52 -3.99
C GLY A 96 -10.25 -11.41 -4.06
N ARG A 97 -10.93 -11.22 -2.92
CA ARG A 97 -12.39 -10.97 -2.86
C ARG A 97 -12.76 -9.49 -2.88
N GLY A 98 -11.78 -8.58 -3.00
CA GLY A 98 -12.01 -7.13 -2.96
C GLY A 98 -12.39 -6.60 -1.57
N MET A 99 -12.17 -7.38 -0.50
CA MET A 99 -12.39 -6.93 0.86
C MET A 99 -11.35 -5.89 1.25
N LYS A 100 -11.82 -4.78 1.82
CA LYS A 100 -10.99 -3.66 2.24
C LYS A 100 -10.86 -3.63 3.77
N PRO A 101 -9.72 -3.18 4.32
CA PRO A 101 -9.57 -3.05 5.76
C PRO A 101 -10.51 -1.96 6.30
N ASN A 102 -10.91 -2.10 7.57
CA ASN A 102 -11.85 -1.16 8.18
C ASN A 102 -11.18 0.19 8.42
N LEU A 103 -11.62 1.21 7.67
CA LEU A 103 -11.10 2.58 7.76
C LEU A 103 -11.71 3.38 8.93
N SER A 104 -12.83 2.94 9.51
CA SER A 104 -13.55 3.70 10.54
C SER A 104 -12.77 3.82 11.85
N GLN A 105 -11.90 2.85 12.14
CA GLN A 105 -11.09 2.83 13.36
C GLN A 105 -9.96 3.86 13.35
N ILE A 106 -9.61 4.40 12.18
CA ILE A 106 -8.40 5.20 11.97
C ILE A 106 -8.71 6.70 12.14
N GLY A 107 -9.99 7.08 12.23
CA GLY A 107 -10.39 8.50 12.29
C GLY A 107 -9.97 9.27 11.04
N MET A 108 -10.02 8.61 9.88
CA MET A 108 -9.65 9.19 8.60
C MET A 108 -10.77 10.15 8.14
N GLY A 109 -10.43 11.37 7.74
CA GLY A 109 -11.40 12.31 7.16
C GLY A 109 -12.01 11.75 5.88
N LYS A 110 -13.27 12.06 5.61
CA LYS A 110 -14.06 11.48 4.50
C LYS A 110 -13.32 11.57 3.16
N GLU A 111 -12.74 12.72 2.85
CA GLU A 111 -12.05 12.97 1.59
C GLU A 111 -10.78 12.11 1.45
N ILE A 112 -10.10 11.85 2.57
CA ILE A 112 -8.89 11.02 2.60
C ILE A 112 -9.25 9.54 2.43
N SER A 113 -10.31 9.08 3.11
CA SER A 113 -10.81 7.72 2.92
C SER A 113 -11.37 7.49 1.53
N ASP A 114 -12.04 8.48 0.94
CA ASP A 114 -12.59 8.36 -0.42
C ASP A 114 -11.47 8.14 -1.44
N ILE A 115 -10.38 8.93 -1.38
CA ILE A 115 -9.20 8.72 -2.24
C ILE A 115 -8.65 7.31 -2.08
N LEU A 116 -8.52 6.83 -0.85
CA LEU A 116 -8.04 5.48 -0.58
C LEU A 116 -8.95 4.41 -1.19
N LEU A 117 -10.27 4.57 -1.06
CA LEU A 117 -11.25 3.63 -1.62
C LEU A 117 -11.17 3.55 -3.15
N PHE A 118 -10.95 4.69 -3.83
CA PHE A 118 -10.71 4.74 -5.27
C PHE A 118 -9.40 4.03 -5.66
N CYS A 119 -8.31 4.22 -4.91
CA CYS A 119 -7.05 3.51 -5.16
C CYS A 119 -7.20 1.99 -5.02
N TRP A 120 -7.99 1.55 -4.05
CA TRP A 120 -8.24 0.13 -3.78
C TRP A 120 -9.42 -0.46 -4.57
N ALA A 121 -9.94 0.21 -5.60
CA ALA A 121 -11.02 -0.34 -6.42
C ALA A 121 -10.66 -1.75 -6.94
N TYR A 122 -11.65 -2.65 -6.96
CA TYR A 122 -11.42 -4.05 -7.31
C TYR A 122 -11.06 -4.15 -8.79
N GLU A 123 -11.92 -3.61 -9.65
CA GLU A 123 -11.66 -3.49 -11.08
C GLU A 123 -10.54 -2.48 -11.34
N GLN A 124 -9.66 -2.80 -12.29
CA GLN A 124 -8.47 -2.00 -12.57
C GLN A 124 -8.86 -0.64 -13.19
N GLU A 125 -9.92 -0.62 -13.98
CA GLU A 125 -10.41 0.52 -14.75
C GLU A 125 -11.11 1.56 -13.87
N GLU A 126 -11.61 1.13 -12.71
CA GLU A 126 -12.21 2.04 -11.71
C GLU A 126 -11.16 2.81 -10.91
N ARG A 127 -9.89 2.38 -10.97
CA ARG A 127 -8.79 3.06 -10.28
C ARG A 127 -8.43 4.35 -11.02
N PRO A 128 -8.23 5.47 -10.30
CA PRO A 128 -7.87 6.72 -10.94
C PRO A 128 -6.46 6.64 -11.52
N THR A 129 -6.23 7.33 -12.63
CA THR A 129 -4.87 7.54 -13.12
C THR A 129 -4.08 8.38 -12.14
N PHE A 130 -2.75 8.27 -12.13
CA PHE A 130 -1.90 9.13 -11.27
C PHE A 130 -2.17 10.62 -11.48
N THR A 131 -2.44 11.06 -12.72
CA THR A 131 -2.83 12.44 -13.00
C THR A 131 -4.09 12.82 -12.24
N LYS A 132 -5.12 11.97 -12.29
CA LYS A 132 -6.38 12.22 -11.59
C LYS A 132 -6.22 12.17 -10.08
N LEU A 133 -5.43 11.23 -9.59
CA LEU A 133 -5.11 11.07 -8.19
C LEU A 133 -4.41 12.31 -7.62
N MET A 134 -3.47 12.90 -8.36
CA MET A 134 -2.83 14.17 -7.98
C MET A 134 -3.84 15.32 -7.88
N GLU A 135 -4.76 15.46 -8.83
CA GLU A 135 -5.84 16.47 -8.75
C GLU A 135 -6.71 16.28 -7.50
N MET A 136 -7.01 15.04 -7.14
CA MET A 136 -7.81 14.73 -5.94
C MET A 136 -7.05 15.11 -4.66
N LEU A 137 -5.75 14.81 -4.59
CA LEU A 137 -4.90 15.17 -3.47
C LEU A 137 -4.76 16.69 -3.31
N GLU A 138 -4.65 17.44 -4.41
CA GLU A 138 -4.58 18.91 -4.37
C GLU A 138 -5.86 19.57 -3.86
N LYS A 139 -7.02 18.92 -4.07
CA LYS A 139 -8.33 19.37 -3.59
C LYS A 139 -8.59 19.04 -2.12
N LEU A 140 -7.74 18.24 -1.49
CA LEU A 140 -7.88 17.99 -0.05
C LEU A 140 -7.78 19.30 0.71
N PRO A 141 -8.60 19.49 1.77
CA PRO A 141 -8.52 20.68 2.58
C PRO A 141 -7.10 20.81 3.11
N LYS A 142 -6.41 21.89 2.72
CA LYS A 142 -5.09 22.21 3.24
C LYS A 142 -5.26 22.34 4.74
N ARG A 143 -4.82 21.32 5.49
CA ARG A 143 -4.83 21.39 6.95
C ARG A 143 -4.03 22.64 7.28
N ASN A 144 -4.72 23.68 7.76
CA ASN A 144 -4.08 24.87 8.27
C ASN A 144 -3.11 24.38 9.33
N ARG A 145 -1.84 24.23 8.97
CA ARG A 145 -0.74 24.30 9.92
C ARG A 145 -0.83 25.73 10.41
N ARG A 146 -1.72 25.99 11.37
CA ARG A 146 -1.43 26.97 12.39
C ARG A 146 -0.15 26.43 13.01
N LEU A 147 0.96 26.85 12.42
CA LEU A 147 2.23 26.95 13.07
C LEU A 147 1.88 27.64 14.39
N SER A 148 1.72 26.86 15.45
CA SER A 148 1.87 27.40 16.78
C SER A 148 3.22 28.09 16.75
N HIS A 149 3.17 29.43 16.79
CA HIS A 149 4.25 30.39 16.71
C HIS A 149 5.65 29.79 16.98
N PRO A 150 6.63 29.96 16.08
CA PRO A 150 8.03 29.76 16.44
C PRO A 150 8.47 30.94 17.31
N GLY A 151 8.17 30.89 18.60
CA GLY A 151 8.56 31.92 19.55
C GLY A 151 8.23 31.51 20.96
N HIS A 152 9.26 31.39 21.79
CA HIS A 152 9.21 31.21 23.26
C HIS A 152 9.11 29.77 23.81
N PHE A 153 9.97 28.84 23.39
CA PHE A 153 10.23 27.64 24.21
C PHE A 153 11.62 27.60 24.87
N TRP A 154 12.59 28.44 24.48
CA TRP A 154 13.99 28.28 24.92
C TRP A 154 14.39 28.97 26.23
N LYS A 155 13.49 29.68 26.94
CA LYS A 155 13.82 30.33 28.22
C LYS A 155 13.12 29.64 29.38
N SER A 156 13.61 28.47 29.80
CA SER A 156 13.35 27.91 31.15
C SER A 156 14.30 26.78 31.53
N ALA A 157 15.57 26.86 31.11
CA ALA A 157 16.61 25.93 31.57
C ALA A 157 17.84 26.73 32.01
N GLU A 158 17.65 27.60 33.01
CA GLU A 158 18.71 28.14 33.85
C GLU A 158 18.06 28.58 35.18
N LEU A 159 17.93 27.62 36.07
CA LEU A 159 17.88 27.77 37.53
C LEU A 159 18.61 26.58 38.14
#